data_AF-A0A923UG67-F1
#
_entry.id   AF-A0A923UG67-F1
#
_cell.length_a   1.000
_cell.length_b   1.000
_cell.length_c   1.000
_cell.angle_alpha   90.00
_cell.angle_beta   90.00
_cell.angle_gamma   90.00
#
_symmetry.space_group_name_H-M   'P 1'
#
loop_
_entity.id
_entity.type
_entity.pdbx_description
1 polymer ?
#
loop_
_entity_poly.entity_id
_entity_poly.type
_entity_poly.pdbx_seq_one_letter_code
_entity_poly.pdbx_strand_id
1 'polypeptide(L)'
;MFSKHSQELEFLSQMGFATSPLNKVVTGLEQVWSYSEKIQSQKNHLGYPIDGMVVKLNDNQLRDELGIVGKTPRGWCAIKFPAEETTTKLLDIIWQVGRTGKVTPVAKLEPVLLAGSTVQMATLHNYKNVITKDLAIGDILVIRKAGDIIPEVVSVIKLHQNNTHP
;
A
#
# COMPACT_ATOMS: atom_id res chain seq x y z
N MET A 1 23.62 5.19 28.21
CA MET A 1 22.68 5.18 27.06
C MET A 1 22.86 3.84 26.35
N PHE A 2 21.80 3.22 25.84
CA PHE A 2 21.92 1.91 25.19
C PHE A 2 22.71 2.02 23.89
N SER A 3 23.57 1.03 23.62
CA SER A 3 24.37 0.98 22.39
C SER A 3 23.56 0.53 21.17
N LYS A 4 22.48 -0.23 21.42
CA LYS A 4 21.63 -0.79 20.37
C LYS A 4 20.17 -0.46 20.57
N HIS A 5 19.46 -0.20 19.48
CA HIS A 5 18.01 0.02 19.50
C HIS A 5 17.25 -1.18 20.06
N SER A 6 17.71 -2.41 19.78
CA SER A 6 17.10 -3.63 20.33
C SER A 6 17.17 -3.70 21.86
N GLN A 7 18.23 -3.15 22.48
CA GLN A 7 18.35 -3.09 23.94
C GLN A 7 17.37 -2.09 24.54
N GLU A 8 17.09 -0.98 23.84
CA GLU A 8 16.07 -0.01 24.26
C GLU A 8 14.68 -0.66 24.29
N LEU A 9 14.33 -1.42 23.24
CA LEU A 9 13.05 -2.12 23.16
C LEU A 9 12.92 -3.22 24.22
N GLU A 10 13.98 -3.97 24.46
CA GLU A 10 14.01 -4.99 25.52
C GLU A 10 13.84 -4.36 26.90
N PHE A 11 14.55 -3.27 27.18
CA PHE A 11 14.42 -2.52 28.43
C PHE A 11 13.00 -1.97 28.63
N LEU A 12 12.39 -1.38 27.60
CA LEU A 12 11.01 -0.92 27.65
C LEU A 12 10.04 -2.07 27.97
N SER A 13 10.23 -3.24 27.35
CA SER A 13 9.44 -4.43 27.62
C SER A 13 9.58 -4.87 29.09
N GLN A 14 10.81 -4.92 29.62
CA GLN A 14 11.09 -5.25 31.03
C GLN A 14 10.47 -4.26 32.02
N MET A 15 10.33 -3.00 31.63
CA MET A 15 9.64 -1.97 32.41
C MET A 15 8.11 -2.07 32.35
N GLY A 16 7.55 -3.03 31.60
CA GLY A 16 6.11 -3.24 31.47
C GLY A 16 5.45 -2.42 30.36
N PHE A 17 6.22 -1.73 29.51
CA PHE A 17 5.64 -1.09 28.33
C PHE A 17 5.28 -2.14 27.27
N ALA A 18 4.17 -1.91 26.58
CA ALA A 18 3.79 -2.73 25.44
C ALA A 18 4.80 -2.55 24.29
N THR A 19 5.49 -3.63 23.93
CA THR A 19 6.37 -3.69 22.77
C THR A 19 5.86 -4.70 21.76
N SER A 20 6.16 -4.51 20.47
CA SER A 20 5.70 -5.45 19.45
C SER A 20 6.43 -6.80 19.60
N PRO A 21 5.70 -7.93 19.67
CA PRO A 21 6.32 -9.26 19.66
C PRO A 21 6.94 -9.62 18.30
N LEU A 22 6.68 -8.81 17.28
CA LEU A 22 7.22 -8.94 15.92
C LEU A 22 8.54 -8.16 15.74
N ASN A 23 9.10 -7.60 16.81
CA ASN A 23 10.43 -6.99 16.73
C ASN A 23 11.49 -8.09 16.51
N LYS A 24 12.34 -7.93 15.49
CA LYS A 24 13.40 -8.89 15.18
C LYS A 24 14.68 -8.18 14.73
N VAL A 25 15.81 -8.57 15.32
CA VAL A 25 17.14 -8.20 14.82
C VAL A 25 17.49 -9.12 13.65
N VAL A 26 17.87 -8.51 12.53
CA VAL A 26 18.27 -9.19 11.30
C VAL A 26 19.59 -8.62 10.81
N THR A 27 20.35 -9.41 10.04
CA THR A 27 21.64 -9.00 9.49
C THR A 27 21.57 -8.97 7.97
N GLY A 28 21.85 -7.80 7.38
CA GLY A 28 21.87 -7.61 5.94
C GLY A 28 20.47 -7.45 5.31
N LEU A 29 20.45 -7.00 4.05
CA LEU A 29 19.22 -6.70 3.33
C LEU A 29 18.40 -7.97 3.01
N GLU A 30 19.05 -9.09 2.70
CA GLU A 30 18.34 -10.33 2.38
C GLU A 30 17.40 -10.77 3.53
N GLN A 31 17.90 -10.72 4.77
CA GLN A 31 17.08 -11.07 5.93
C GLN A 31 15.97 -10.04 6.21
N VAL A 32 16.19 -8.77 5.88
CA VAL A 32 15.14 -7.74 5.96
C VAL A 32 14.00 -8.08 5.00
N TRP A 33 14.30 -8.46 3.75
CA TRP A 33 13.29 -8.78 2.74
C TRP A 33 12.57 -10.09 3.09
N SER A 34 13.30 -11.13 3.46
CA SER A 34 12.72 -12.40 3.92
C SER A 34 11.79 -12.19 5.13
N TYR A 35 12.17 -11.31 6.06
CA TYR A 35 11.31 -10.97 7.19
C TYR A 35 10.08 -10.16 6.76
N SER A 36 10.22 -9.25 5.80
CA SER A 36 9.11 -8.51 5.19
C SER A 36 8.07 -9.43 4.58
N GLU A 37 8.49 -10.38 3.77
CA GLU A 37 7.60 -11.38 3.15
C GLU A 37 6.90 -12.25 4.22
N LYS A 38 7.64 -12.66 5.26
CA LYS A 38 7.07 -13.40 6.38
C LYS A 38 5.95 -12.61 7.06
N ILE A 39 6.20 -11.35 7.44
CA ILE A 39 5.18 -10.51 8.09
C ILE A 39 4.01 -10.23 7.15
N GLN A 40 4.27 -9.98 5.86
CA GLN A 40 3.22 -9.78 4.87
C GLN A 40 2.28 -10.99 4.78
N SER A 41 2.81 -12.22 4.82
CA SER A 41 1.99 -13.45 4.80
C SER A 41 1.12 -13.62 6.05
N GLN A 42 1.56 -13.05 7.18
CA GLN A 42 0.90 -13.15 8.47
C GLN A 42 -0.02 -11.96 8.78
N LYS A 43 0.04 -10.87 7.99
CA LYS A 43 -0.61 -9.59 8.29
C LYS A 43 -2.12 -9.73 8.58
N ASN A 44 -2.80 -10.62 7.87
CA ASN A 44 -4.25 -10.84 8.02
C ASN A 44 -4.62 -11.67 9.26
N HIS A 45 -3.64 -12.29 9.92
CA HIS A 45 -3.82 -13.06 11.16
C HIS A 45 -3.44 -12.25 12.41
N LEU A 46 -2.92 -11.03 12.22
CA LEU A 46 -2.66 -10.12 13.32
C LEU A 46 -3.99 -9.55 13.83
N GLY A 47 -4.11 -9.38 15.14
CA GLY A 47 -5.30 -8.75 15.76
C GLY A 47 -5.45 -7.25 15.45
N TYR A 48 -4.69 -6.72 14.49
CA TYR A 48 -4.67 -5.32 14.08
C TYR A 48 -4.13 -5.21 12.65
N PRO A 49 -4.55 -4.18 11.87
CA PRO A 49 -4.04 -3.94 10.54
C PRO A 49 -2.62 -3.36 10.56
N ILE A 50 -1.81 -3.73 9.57
CA ILE A 50 -0.49 -3.13 9.30
C ILE A 50 -0.31 -2.89 7.80
N ASP A 51 0.36 -1.81 7.44
CA ASP A 51 0.66 -1.41 6.05
C ASP A 51 2.12 -1.67 5.64
N GLY A 52 2.92 -2.22 6.55
CA GLY A 52 4.34 -2.47 6.32
C GLY A 52 5.12 -2.77 7.60
N MET A 53 6.44 -2.56 7.53
CA MET A 53 7.36 -2.61 8.65
C MET A 53 8.34 -1.44 8.63
N VAL A 54 8.94 -1.13 9.77
CA VAL A 54 10.01 -0.13 9.86
C VAL A 54 11.34 -0.84 10.10
N VAL A 55 12.27 -0.65 9.18
CA VAL A 55 13.66 -1.09 9.32
C VAL A 55 14.44 0.02 9.99
N LYS A 56 15.18 -0.32 11.04
CA LYS A 56 16.00 0.62 11.80
C LYS A 56 17.40 0.08 11.92
N LEU A 57 18.41 0.92 11.73
CA LEU A 57 19.76 0.60 12.15
C LEU A 57 19.76 0.26 13.64
N ASN A 58 20.34 -0.89 13.96
CA ASN A 58 20.38 -1.35 15.34
C ASN A 58 21.49 -0.66 16.13
N ASP A 59 22.54 -0.17 15.47
CA ASP A 59 23.61 0.60 16.11
C ASP A 59 23.17 2.06 16.32
N ASN A 60 23.08 2.49 17.58
CA ASN A 60 22.65 3.84 17.92
C ASN A 60 23.69 4.90 17.60
N GLN A 61 24.98 4.59 17.71
CA GLN A 61 26.04 5.54 17.39
C GLN A 61 26.01 5.83 15.89
N LEU A 62 25.93 4.79 15.06
CA LEU A 62 25.83 4.95 13.60
C LEU A 62 24.55 5.71 13.20
N ARG A 63 23.41 5.43 13.86
CA ARG A 63 22.17 6.17 13.64
C ARG A 63 22.36 7.67 13.93
N ASP A 64 23.02 8.00 15.02
CA ASP A 64 23.22 9.39 15.45
C ASP A 64 24.19 10.12 14.52
N GLU A 65 25.25 9.45 14.03
CA GLU A 65 26.18 9.97 13.02
C GLU A 65 25.48 10.27 11.68
N LEU A 66 24.52 9.43 11.27
CA LEU A 66 23.75 9.66 10.04
C LEU A 66 22.77 10.83 10.15
N GLY A 67 22.29 11.15 11.36
CA GLY A 67 21.40 12.27 11.61
C GLY A 67 20.03 12.21 10.91
N ILE A 68 19.42 13.38 10.76
CA ILE A 68 18.04 13.56 10.30
C ILE A 68 18.02 14.50 9.09
N VAL A 69 17.21 14.19 8.07
CA VAL A 69 16.94 15.08 6.93
C VAL A 69 15.49 15.53 6.99
N GLY A 70 15.28 16.83 7.15
CA GLY A 70 13.94 17.38 7.33
C GLY A 70 13.26 16.78 8.56
N LYS A 71 12.26 15.93 8.34
CA LYS A 71 11.51 15.22 9.40
C LYS A 71 11.82 13.73 9.48
N THR A 72 12.79 13.24 8.70
CA THR A 72 13.03 11.80 8.52
C THR A 72 14.43 11.40 8.97
N PRO A 73 14.57 10.48 9.95
CA PRO A 73 15.88 9.96 10.36
C PRO A 73 16.48 9.09 9.25
N ARG A 74 17.75 9.29 8.91
CA ARG A 74 18.41 8.57 7.80
C ARG A 74 18.59 7.08 8.06
N GLY A 75 18.78 6.70 9.32
CA GLY A 75 18.99 5.30 9.71
C GLY A 75 17.72 4.44 9.71
N TRP A 76 16.54 5.02 9.47
CA TRP A 76 15.27 4.30 9.52
C TRP A 76 14.52 4.43 8.19
N CYS A 77 13.86 3.33 7.77
CA CYS A 77 13.10 3.29 6.53
C CYS A 77 11.82 2.47 6.74
N ALA A 78 10.69 2.97 6.24
CA ALA A 78 9.44 2.21 6.20
C ALA A 78 9.39 1.40 4.90
N ILE A 79 9.27 0.08 5.04
CA ILE A 79 9.00 -0.84 3.94
C ILE A 79 7.49 -1.10 3.95
N LYS A 80 6.78 -0.50 2.99
CA LYS A 80 5.34 -0.74 2.83
C LYS A 80 5.08 -2.04 2.10
N PHE A 81 4.03 -2.75 2.50
CA PHE A 81 3.54 -3.89 1.74
C PHE A 81 2.88 -3.42 0.45
N PRO A 82 2.92 -4.24 -0.61
CA PRO A 82 2.08 -4.05 -1.78
C PRO A 82 0.62 -3.83 -1.37
N ALA A 83 0.00 -2.81 -1.95
CA ALA A 83 -1.42 -2.57 -1.78
C ALA A 83 -2.21 -3.82 -2.18
N GLU A 84 -3.26 -4.11 -1.44
CA GLU A 84 -4.18 -5.20 -1.80
C GLU A 84 -4.82 -4.87 -3.15
N GLU A 85 -4.74 -5.81 -4.09
CA GLU A 85 -5.40 -5.71 -5.39
C GLU A 85 -6.52 -6.74 -5.47
N THR A 86 -7.64 -6.36 -6.05
CA THR A 86 -8.75 -7.27 -6.34
C THR A 86 -9.27 -7.03 -7.75
N THR A 87 -10.04 -7.97 -8.28
CA THR A 87 -10.67 -7.85 -9.60
C THR A 87 -12.17 -7.62 -9.47
N THR A 88 -12.72 -6.79 -10.34
CA THR A 88 -14.17 -6.58 -10.43
C THR A 88 -14.58 -6.12 -11.81
N LYS A 89 -15.85 -6.29 -12.17
CA LYS A 89 -16.38 -5.94 -13.49
C LYS A 89 -16.62 -4.42 -13.60
N LEU A 90 -16.21 -3.84 -14.73
CA LEU A 90 -16.57 -2.49 -15.13
C LEU A 90 -18.02 -2.47 -15.60
N LEU A 91 -18.89 -1.77 -14.87
CA LEU A 91 -20.30 -1.61 -15.22
C LEU A 91 -20.55 -0.38 -16.08
N ASP A 92 -19.84 0.71 -15.83
CA ASP A 92 -20.02 1.98 -16.54
C ASP A 92 -18.83 2.93 -16.30
N ILE A 93 -18.69 3.98 -17.11
CA ILE A 93 -17.75 5.09 -16.88
C ILE A 93 -18.53 6.40 -16.77
N ILE A 94 -18.53 6.99 -15.57
CA ILE A 94 -19.18 8.28 -15.32
C ILE A 94 -18.16 9.42 -15.39
N TRP A 95 -18.61 10.57 -15.91
CA TRP A 95 -17.78 11.77 -16.04
C TRP A 95 -18.17 12.81 -14.99
N GLN A 96 -17.23 13.19 -14.14
CA GLN A 96 -17.44 14.18 -13.08
C GLN A 96 -16.75 15.50 -13.42
N VAL A 97 -17.47 16.61 -13.27
CA VAL A 97 -16.91 17.95 -13.43
C VAL A 97 -16.46 18.48 -12.07
N GLY A 98 -15.15 18.68 -11.90
CA GLY A 98 -14.58 19.25 -10.70
C GLY A 98 -14.81 20.76 -10.58
N ARG A 99 -14.51 21.32 -9.41
CA ARG A 99 -14.69 22.76 -9.10
C ARG A 99 -13.99 23.72 -10.08
N THR A 100 -12.91 23.26 -10.72
CA THR A 100 -12.13 24.04 -11.70
C THR A 100 -12.59 23.79 -13.15
N GLY A 101 -13.70 23.07 -13.36
CA GLY A 101 -14.15 22.64 -14.69
C GLY A 101 -13.42 21.40 -15.23
N LYS A 102 -12.45 20.85 -14.49
CA LYS A 102 -11.74 19.63 -14.89
C LYS A 102 -12.70 18.44 -14.93
N VAL A 103 -12.85 17.83 -16.11
CA VAL A 103 -13.65 16.62 -16.31
C VAL A 103 -12.80 15.38 -15.98
N THR A 104 -13.27 14.55 -15.05
CA THR A 104 -12.55 13.37 -14.54
C THR A 104 -13.40 12.12 -14.72
N PRO A 105 -12.88 11.06 -15.37
CA PRO A 105 -13.58 9.79 -15.47
C PRO A 105 -13.50 8.99 -14.17
N VAL A 106 -14.60 8.32 -13.82
CA VAL A 106 -14.70 7.40 -12.69
C VAL A 106 -15.33 6.10 -13.19
N ALA A 107 -14.69 4.98 -12.89
CA ALA A 107 -15.21 3.65 -13.18
C ALA A 107 -16.30 3.27 -12.16
N LYS A 108 -17.48 2.90 -12.62
CA LYS A 108 -18.54 2.29 -11.81
C LYS A 108 -18.36 0.77 -11.88
N LEU A 109 -18.26 0.14 -10.72
CA LEU A 109 -17.81 -1.24 -10.59
C LEU A 109 -18.91 -2.12 -9.99
N GLU A 110 -18.85 -3.41 -10.31
CA GLU A 110 -19.57 -4.40 -9.53
C GLU A 110 -19.05 -4.37 -8.08
N PRO A 111 -19.93 -4.37 -7.06
CA PRO A 111 -19.50 -4.22 -5.67
C PRO A 111 -18.53 -5.32 -5.26
N VAL A 112 -17.34 -4.94 -4.78
CA VAL A 112 -16.30 -5.89 -4.37
C VAL A 112 -15.69 -5.47 -3.03
N LEU A 113 -15.34 -6.45 -2.19
CA LEU A 113 -14.60 -6.18 -0.96
C LEU A 113 -13.13 -5.92 -1.29
N LEU A 114 -12.59 -4.80 -0.82
CA LEU A 114 -11.18 -4.43 -1.00
C LEU A 114 -10.67 -3.74 0.25
N ALA A 115 -9.65 -4.33 0.89
CA ALA A 115 -9.01 -3.78 2.09
C ALA A 115 -10.06 -3.33 3.14
N GLY A 116 -10.97 -4.25 3.50
CA GLY A 116 -11.96 -4.07 4.57
C GLY A 116 -13.19 -3.22 4.24
N SER A 117 -13.35 -2.69 3.02
CA SER A 117 -14.55 -1.94 2.61
C SER A 117 -15.08 -2.38 1.27
N THR A 118 -16.40 -2.29 1.06
CA THR A 118 -17.01 -2.50 -0.25
C THR A 118 -16.72 -1.30 -1.17
N VAL A 119 -16.11 -1.57 -2.32
CA VAL A 119 -15.79 -0.60 -3.35
C VAL A 119 -16.75 -0.78 -4.53
N GLN A 120 -17.34 0.32 -4.97
CA GLN A 120 -18.24 0.38 -6.14
C GLN A 120 -17.79 1.42 -7.17
N MET A 121 -16.76 2.20 -6.85
CA MET A 121 -16.21 3.24 -7.72
C MET A 121 -14.69 3.29 -7.59
N ALA A 122 -14.00 3.48 -8.72
CA ALA A 122 -12.57 3.71 -8.73
C ALA A 122 -12.19 4.84 -9.70
N THR A 123 -11.19 5.62 -9.33
CA THR A 123 -10.69 6.70 -10.20
C THR A 123 -9.97 6.14 -11.42
N LEU A 124 -10.23 6.75 -12.58
CA LEU A 124 -9.46 6.54 -13.80
C LEU A 124 -8.41 7.64 -14.01
N HIS A 125 -8.33 8.60 -13.08
CA HIS A 125 -7.45 9.78 -13.05
C HIS A 125 -7.69 10.81 -14.16
N ASN A 126 -7.77 10.40 -15.42
CA ASN A 126 -7.95 11.27 -16.58
C ASN A 126 -8.39 10.48 -17.83
N TYR A 127 -8.85 11.19 -18.85
CA TYR A 127 -9.26 10.62 -20.15
C TYR A 127 -8.15 9.79 -20.82
N LYS A 128 -6.88 10.25 -20.74
CA LYS A 128 -5.75 9.53 -21.33
C LYS A 128 -5.62 8.11 -20.79
N ASN A 129 -5.84 7.91 -19.48
CA ASN A 129 -5.81 6.60 -18.86
C ASN A 129 -6.88 5.64 -19.42
N VAL A 130 -8.07 6.16 -19.75
CA VAL A 130 -9.15 5.38 -20.35
C VAL A 130 -8.73 4.84 -21.71
N ILE A 131 -8.14 5.70 -22.55
CA ILE A 131 -7.63 5.30 -23.87
C ILE A 131 -6.45 4.34 -23.73
N THR A 132 -5.43 4.69 -22.92
CA THR A 132 -4.20 3.90 -22.86
C THR A 132 -4.43 2.50 -22.28
N LYS A 133 -5.41 2.36 -21.38
CA LYS A 133 -5.84 1.05 -20.87
C LYS A 133 -6.83 0.36 -21.80
N ASP A 134 -7.40 1.07 -22.77
CA ASP A 134 -8.38 0.56 -23.73
C ASP A 134 -9.53 -0.15 -23.01
N LEU A 135 -10.25 0.63 -22.20
CA LEU A 135 -11.31 0.13 -21.33
C LEU A 135 -12.63 0.03 -22.09
N ALA A 136 -13.29 -1.11 -22.00
CA ALA A 136 -14.66 -1.29 -22.46
C ALA A 136 -15.57 -1.72 -21.30
N ILE A 137 -16.83 -1.27 -21.35
CA ILE A 137 -17.86 -1.71 -20.40
C ILE A 137 -17.96 -3.24 -20.48
N GLY A 138 -17.94 -3.90 -19.32
CA GLY A 138 -17.97 -5.35 -19.18
C GLY A 138 -16.61 -6.01 -18.96
N ASP A 139 -15.50 -5.29 -19.15
CA ASP A 139 -14.17 -5.79 -18.81
C ASP A 139 -13.99 -6.02 -17.31
N ILE A 140 -12.98 -6.83 -16.97
CA ILE A 140 -12.56 -7.01 -15.58
C ILE A 140 -11.40 -6.06 -15.29
N LEU A 141 -11.56 -5.23 -14.26
CA LEU A 141 -10.54 -4.29 -13.80
C LEU A 141 -9.81 -4.84 -12.59
N VAL A 142 -8.50 -4.71 -12.59
CA VAL A 142 -7.68 -4.85 -11.38
C VAL A 142 -7.68 -3.50 -10.67
N ILE A 143 -8.16 -3.47 -9.43
CA ILE A 143 -8.27 -2.27 -8.62
C ILE A 143 -7.50 -2.43 -7.31
N ARG A 144 -7.05 -1.30 -6.76
CA ARG A 144 -6.40 -1.22 -5.45
C ARG A 144 -6.74 0.10 -4.77
N LYS A 145 -6.41 0.25 -3.48
CA LYS A 145 -6.48 1.55 -2.81
C LYS A 145 -5.11 2.23 -2.77
N ALA A 146 -4.99 3.39 -3.42
CA ALA A 146 -3.85 4.27 -3.25
C ALA A 146 -3.83 4.83 -1.82
N GLY A 147 -2.71 4.62 -1.12
CA GLY A 147 -2.54 5.06 0.28
C GLY A 147 -3.62 4.50 1.22
N ASP A 148 -4.10 3.27 0.94
CA ASP A 148 -5.14 2.56 1.70
C ASP A 148 -6.53 3.22 1.74
N ILE A 149 -6.74 4.31 1.00
CA ILE A 149 -7.99 5.09 1.04
C ILE A 149 -8.68 5.18 -0.32
N ILE A 150 -7.97 5.57 -1.39
CA ILE A 150 -8.59 5.97 -2.67
C ILE A 150 -8.56 4.80 -3.66
N PRO A 151 -9.71 4.21 -4.06
CA PRO A 151 -9.71 3.15 -5.05
C PRO A 151 -9.30 3.66 -6.44
N GLU A 152 -8.36 2.99 -7.08
CA GLU A 152 -7.86 3.29 -8.43
C GLU A 152 -7.77 2.05 -9.31
N VAL A 153 -7.88 2.24 -10.63
CA VAL A 153 -7.71 1.18 -11.63
C VAL A 153 -6.24 1.02 -11.99
N VAL A 154 -5.70 -0.17 -11.71
CA VAL A 154 -4.29 -0.54 -11.96
C VAL A 154 -4.13 -1.02 -13.40
N SER A 155 -4.91 -2.02 -13.79
CA SER A 155 -4.86 -2.67 -15.10
C SER A 155 -6.23 -3.23 -15.48
N VAL A 156 -6.35 -3.70 -16.72
CA VAL A 156 -7.55 -4.32 -17.26
C VAL A 156 -7.24 -5.72 -17.77
N ILE A 157 -8.14 -6.65 -17.50
CA ILE A 157 -8.21 -7.96 -18.13
C ILE A 157 -9.31 -7.83 -19.19
N LYS A 158 -8.88 -7.69 -20.44
CA LYS A 158 -9.78 -7.43 -21.58
C LYS A 158 -10.62 -8.66 -21.87
N LEU A 159 -11.93 -8.49 -21.89
CA LEU A 159 -12.89 -9.48 -22.37
C LEU A 159 -13.48 -9.07 -23.72
N HIS A 160 -13.46 -7.76 -24.04
CA HIS A 160 -13.85 -7.27 -25.34
C HIS A 160 -12.79 -7.59 -26.41
N GLN A 161 -13.24 -7.80 -27.65
CA GLN A 161 -12.34 -7.82 -28.81
C GLN A 161 -12.08 -6.38 -29.26
N ASN A 162 -10.89 -6.10 -29.81
CA ASN A 162 -10.31 -4.77 -30.13
C ASN A 162 -11.15 -3.82 -31.05
N ASN A 163 -12.45 -4.05 -31.26
CA ASN A 163 -13.30 -3.34 -32.22
C ASN A 163 -14.53 -2.63 -31.61
N THR A 164 -14.63 -2.50 -30.29
CA THR A 164 -15.71 -1.74 -29.65
C THR A 164 -15.15 -0.54 -28.89
N HIS A 165 -15.00 0.57 -29.60
CA HIS A 165 -14.80 1.87 -28.94
C HIS A 165 -16.09 2.28 -28.20
N PRO A 166 -15.97 2.89 -27.00
CA PRO A 166 -17.11 3.45 -26.27
C PRO A 166 -17.70 4.70 -26.94
#